data_AF-A0A4D4LJ90-F1
#
_entry.id   AF-A0A4D4LJ90-F1
#
_cell.length_a   1.000
_cell.length_b   1.000
_cell.length_c   1.000
_cell.angle_alpha   90.00
_cell.angle_beta   90.00
_cell.angle_gamma   90.00
#
_symmetry.space_group_name_H-M   'P 1'
#
loop_
_entity.id
_entity.type
_entity.pdbx_description
1 polymer ?
#
loop_
_entity_poly.entity_id
_entity_poly.type
_entity_poly.pdbx_seq_one_letter_code
_entity_poly.pdbx_strand_id
1 'polypeptide(L)'
;MNPRIAEFIRGLGQETIRRIAALSDQEPEGILGASDNLDPSRAEGTELDYYHGVVTGAAAPEDLDTLAVPAGTWAVFENSGPFPQALQYLWRDVFTQWFPSNPYQSRPGPEILRTRLSQDGARADAELWIPVERTAV
;
A
#
# COMPACT_ATOMS: atom_id res chain seq x y z
N MET A 1 -4.96 5.21 11.15
CA MET A 1 -5.70 4.32 10.22
C MET A 1 -7.04 4.94 9.95
N ASN A 2 -7.41 5.14 8.68
CA ASN A 2 -8.72 5.68 8.31
C ASN A 2 -9.82 4.70 8.75
N PRO A 3 -10.82 5.12 9.55
CA PRO A 3 -11.86 4.22 10.05
C PRO A 3 -12.70 3.59 8.94
N ARG A 4 -12.86 4.26 7.79
CA ARG A 4 -13.60 3.72 6.62
C ARG A 4 -12.88 2.54 5.98
N ILE A 5 -11.55 2.63 5.85
CA ILE A 5 -10.73 1.51 5.36
C ILE A 5 -10.85 0.30 6.31
N ALA A 6 -10.81 0.54 7.62
CA ALA A 6 -10.95 -0.53 8.60
C ALA A 6 -12.35 -1.17 8.61
N GLU A 7 -13.40 -0.38 8.35
CA GLU A 7 -14.77 -0.88 8.15
C GLU A 7 -14.88 -1.72 6.88
N PHE A 8 -14.36 -1.22 5.75
CA PHE A 8 -14.31 -1.93 4.47
C PHE A 8 -13.62 -3.30 4.60
N ILE A 9 -12.39 -3.35 5.15
CA ILE A 9 -11.64 -4.61 5.30
C ILE A 9 -12.42 -5.61 6.17
N ARG A 10 -13.05 -5.16 7.25
CA ARG A 10 -13.88 -6.03 8.10
C ARG A 10 -15.11 -6.56 7.36
N GLY A 11 -15.66 -5.79 6.43
CA GLY A 11 -16.82 -6.16 5.62
C GLY A 11 -16.54 -7.23 4.55
N LEU A 12 -15.30 -7.41 4.12
CA LEU A 12 -14.93 -8.38 3.07
C LEU A 12 -15.20 -9.84 3.48
N GLY A 13 -15.06 -10.15 4.77
CA GLY A 13 -15.19 -11.50 5.30
C GLY A 13 -13.98 -12.40 5.03
N GLN A 14 -13.81 -13.43 5.86
CA GLN A 14 -12.64 -14.32 5.84
C GLN A 14 -12.53 -15.16 4.56
N GLU A 15 -13.65 -15.51 3.94
CA GLU A 15 -13.64 -16.31 2.70
C GLU A 15 -13.07 -15.51 1.52
N THR A 16 -13.56 -14.29 1.33
CA THR A 16 -13.08 -13.38 0.29
C THR A 16 -11.58 -13.10 0.46
N ILE A 17 -11.14 -12.81 1.69
CA ILE A 17 -9.71 -12.57 1.97
C ILE A 17 -8.86 -13.80 1.64
N ARG A 18 -9.33 -15.01 1.95
CA ARG A 18 -8.61 -16.26 1.60
C ARG A 18 -8.53 -16.47 0.09
N ARG A 19 -9.62 -16.23 -0.64
CA ARG A 19 -9.64 -16.30 -2.12
C ARG A 19 -8.67 -15.30 -2.74
N ILE A 20 -8.66 -14.06 -2.26
CA ILE A 20 -7.74 -13.01 -2.69
C ILE A 20 -6.28 -13.42 -2.40
N ALA A 21 -5.98 -13.87 -1.18
CA ALA A 21 -4.63 -14.28 -0.78
C ALA A 21 -4.07 -15.40 -1.67
N ALA A 22 -4.91 -16.34 -2.10
CA ALA A 22 -4.51 -17.46 -2.95
C ALA A 22 -4.11 -17.06 -4.38
N LEU A 23 -4.42 -15.83 -4.81
CA LEU A 23 -4.04 -15.29 -6.12
C LEU A 23 -2.64 -14.66 -6.13
N SER A 24 -2.00 -14.47 -4.96
CA SER A 24 -0.68 -13.83 -4.86
C SER A 24 0.38 -14.68 -5.56
N ASP A 25 0.94 -14.18 -6.66
CA ASP A 25 1.96 -14.88 -7.45
C ASP A 25 3.18 -14.03 -7.82
N GLN A 26 3.21 -12.78 -7.35
CA GLN A 26 4.22 -11.77 -7.67
C GLN A 26 4.64 -10.97 -6.43
N GLU A 27 5.65 -10.13 -6.60
CA GLU A 27 6.14 -9.21 -5.59
C GLU A 27 5.43 -7.84 -5.66
N PRO A 28 5.05 -7.22 -4.53
CA PRO A 28 5.13 -7.75 -3.16
C PRO A 28 4.15 -8.88 -2.88
N GLU A 29 4.63 -9.93 -2.21
CA GLU A 29 3.83 -11.10 -1.87
C GLU A 29 2.87 -10.86 -0.70
N GLY A 30 1.72 -11.51 -0.77
CA GLY A 30 0.71 -11.55 0.28
C GLY A 30 -0.34 -10.46 0.13
N ILE A 31 -1.15 -10.30 1.18
CA ILE A 31 -2.21 -9.28 1.22
C ILE A 31 -1.60 -7.88 1.37
N LEU A 32 -2.11 -6.96 0.56
CA LEU A 32 -1.65 -5.58 0.42
C LEU A 32 -2.83 -4.63 0.58
N GLY A 33 -2.56 -3.45 1.13
CA GLY A 33 -3.39 -2.27 0.92
C GLY A 33 -2.79 -1.43 -0.20
N ALA A 34 -3.55 -1.13 -1.25
CA ALA A 34 -3.15 -0.17 -2.27
C ALA A 34 -4.06 1.05 -2.21
N SER A 35 -3.47 2.23 -2.10
CA SER A 35 -4.19 3.50 -2.23
C SER A 35 -3.85 4.10 -3.58
N ASP A 36 -4.85 4.34 -4.41
CA ASP A 36 -4.70 4.94 -5.74
C ASP A 36 -5.57 6.19 -5.87
N ASN A 37 -5.38 6.93 -6.97
CA ASN A 37 -6.15 8.13 -7.28
C ASN A 37 -6.15 9.15 -6.12
N LEU A 38 -5.00 9.27 -5.45
CA LEU A 38 -4.82 10.21 -4.35
C LEU A 38 -4.87 11.64 -4.90
N ASP A 39 -5.62 12.51 -4.21
CA ASP A 39 -5.61 13.93 -4.52
C ASP A 39 -4.17 14.51 -4.40
N PRO A 40 -3.69 15.27 -5.41
CA PRO A 40 -2.33 15.81 -5.41
C PRO A 40 -2.00 16.69 -4.19
N SER A 41 -3.00 17.35 -3.61
CA SER A 41 -2.83 18.18 -2.40
C SER A 41 -2.58 17.35 -1.15
N ARG A 42 -3.00 16.07 -1.15
CA ARG A 42 -3.00 15.16 0.00
C ARG A 42 -3.65 15.78 1.25
N ALA A 43 -4.54 16.75 1.05
CA ALA A 43 -5.21 17.43 2.14
C ALA A 43 -6.15 16.47 2.89
N GLU A 44 -6.30 16.67 4.19
CA GLU A 44 -7.26 15.88 4.96
C GLU A 44 -8.68 16.11 4.42
N GLY A 45 -9.43 15.03 4.20
CA GLY A 45 -10.79 15.07 3.66
C GLY A 45 -10.89 14.88 2.15
N THR A 46 -9.78 14.72 1.43
CA THR A 46 -9.82 14.32 0.01
C THR A 46 -10.13 12.83 -0.14
N GLU A 47 -10.65 12.46 -1.31
CA GLU A 47 -10.98 11.08 -1.64
C GLU A 47 -9.75 10.32 -2.17
N LEU A 48 -9.81 8.99 -2.10
CA LEU A 48 -8.86 8.05 -2.69
C LEU A 48 -9.58 6.73 -2.97
N ASP A 49 -9.04 5.95 -3.89
CA ASP A 49 -9.48 4.59 -4.14
C ASP A 49 -8.63 3.62 -3.32
N TYR A 50 -9.27 2.77 -2.51
CA TYR A 50 -8.59 1.80 -1.67
C TYR A 50 -8.88 0.37 -2.11
N TYR A 51 -7.82 -0.39 -2.33
CA TYR A 51 -7.88 -1.81 -2.67
C TYR A 51 -7.26 -2.64 -1.54
N HIS A 52 -7.91 -3.76 -1.21
CA HIS A 52 -7.39 -4.79 -0.33
C HIS A 52 -7.18 -6.07 -1.14
N GLY A 53 -5.95 -6.29 -1.59
CA GLY A 53 -5.66 -7.21 -2.70
C GLY A 53 -4.30 -7.88 -2.62
N VAL A 54 -3.88 -8.46 -3.74
CA VAL A 54 -2.57 -9.07 -3.96
C VAL A 54 -2.05 -8.64 -5.34
N VAL A 55 -0.75 -8.75 -5.59
CA VAL A 55 -0.24 -8.70 -6.97
C VAL A 55 -0.41 -10.06 -7.62
N THR A 56 -1.04 -10.10 -8.79
CA THR A 56 -1.31 -11.34 -9.52
C THR A 56 -1.14 -11.16 -11.03
N GLY A 57 -0.69 -12.21 -11.72
CA GLY A 57 -0.66 -12.30 -13.18
C GLY A 57 -1.89 -13.00 -13.74
N ALA A 58 -2.73 -13.58 -12.86
CA ALA A 58 -3.96 -14.24 -13.23
C ALA A 58 -5.10 -13.25 -13.50
N ALA A 59 -6.12 -13.69 -14.23
CA ALA A 59 -7.37 -12.94 -14.34
C ALA A 59 -8.09 -12.90 -12.98
N ALA A 60 -8.58 -11.73 -12.59
CA ALA A 60 -9.40 -11.61 -11.41
C ALA A 60 -10.76 -12.32 -11.60
N PRO A 61 -11.31 -12.95 -10.54
CA PRO A 61 -12.70 -13.39 -10.50
C PRO A 61 -13.68 -12.26 -10.81
N GLU A 62 -14.85 -12.57 -11.40
CA GLU A 62 -15.86 -11.58 -11.80
C GLU A 62 -16.41 -10.73 -10.64
N ASP A 63 -16.32 -11.23 -9.41
CA ASP A 63 -16.78 -10.54 -8.20
C ASP A 63 -15.71 -9.64 -7.55
N LEU A 64 -14.53 -9.51 -8.17
CA LEU A 64 -13.41 -8.69 -7.69
C LEU A 64 -12.96 -7.68 -8.74
N ASP A 65 -12.52 -6.51 -8.27
CA ASP A 65 -11.94 -5.48 -9.12
C ASP A 65 -10.46 -5.75 -9.43
N THR A 66 -10.00 -5.25 -10.58
CA THR A 66 -8.58 -5.25 -10.98
C THR A 66 -8.07 -3.84 -11.13
N LEU A 67 -6.93 -3.55 -10.51
CA LEU A 67 -6.17 -2.31 -10.73
C LEU A 67 -4.98 -2.59 -11.66
N ALA A 68 -4.99 -2.03 -12.86
CA ALA A 68 -3.87 -2.15 -13.79
C ALA A 68 -2.74 -1.21 -13.37
N VAL A 69 -1.59 -1.78 -13.01
CA VAL A 69 -0.42 -1.00 -12.56
C VAL A 69 0.63 -0.96 -13.68
N PRO A 70 0.95 0.22 -14.24
CA PRO A 70 1.95 0.30 -15.30
C PRO A 70 3.34 -0.01 -14.75
N ALA A 71 4.13 -0.71 -15.57
CA ALA A 71 5.54 -0.97 -15.27
C ALA A 71 6.30 0.35 -15.05
N GLY A 72 7.18 0.37 -14.07
CA GLY A 72 7.98 1.55 -13.74
C GLY A 72 8.85 1.33 -12.53
N THR A 73 9.49 2.40 -12.05
CA THR A 73 10.35 2.36 -10.88
C THR A 73 9.56 2.54 -9.60
N TRP A 74 10.03 1.89 -8.54
CA TRP A 74 9.46 1.90 -7.20
C TRP A 74 10.56 2.23 -6.19
N ALA A 75 10.23 3.07 -5.20
CA ALA A 75 11.01 3.19 -3.98
C ALA A 75 10.36 2.31 -2.91
N VAL A 76 11.13 1.40 -2.33
CA VAL A 76 10.65 0.42 -1.35
C VAL A 76 11.30 0.72 0.00
N PHE A 77 10.46 0.88 1.03
CA PHE A 77 10.88 1.22 2.38
C PHE A 77 10.37 0.21 3.38
N GLU A 78 11.26 -0.31 4.20
CA GLU A 78 10.93 -1.29 5.22
C GLU A 78 11.01 -0.68 6.63
N ASN A 79 10.09 -1.06 7.50
CA ASN A 79 10.14 -0.70 8.91
C ASN A 79 9.57 -1.80 9.80
N SER A 80 10.24 -2.07 10.91
CA SER A 80 9.76 -2.98 11.94
C SER A 80 9.71 -2.27 13.28
N GLY A 81 8.55 -2.25 13.93
CA GLY A 81 8.39 -1.52 15.19
C GLY A 81 7.02 -1.61 15.84
N PRO A 82 6.79 -0.84 16.92
CA PRO A 82 5.50 -0.78 17.60
C PRO A 82 4.38 -0.33 16.65
N PHE A 83 3.27 -1.06 16.61
CA PHE A 83 2.12 -0.70 15.78
C PHE A 83 1.12 0.17 16.57
N PRO A 84 0.52 1.23 15.98
CA PRO A 84 0.66 1.71 14.60
C PRO A 84 1.78 2.76 14.39
N GLN A 85 2.59 3.05 15.42
CA GLN A 85 3.58 4.13 15.41
C GLN A 85 4.67 3.96 14.34
N ALA A 86 5.16 2.73 14.15
CA ALA A 86 6.12 2.33 13.12
C ALA A 86 5.67 2.78 11.72
N LEU A 87 4.40 2.54 11.39
CA LEU A 87 3.80 2.94 10.12
C LEU A 87 3.77 4.46 9.98
N GLN A 88 3.32 5.18 11.02
CA GLN A 88 3.24 6.64 10.99
C GLN A 88 4.61 7.28 10.76
N TYR A 89 5.65 6.75 11.41
CA TYR A 89 7.01 7.24 11.23
C TYR A 89 7.59 6.88 9.86
N LEU A 90 7.32 5.69 9.34
CA LEU A 90 7.70 5.30 7.98
C LEU A 90 7.16 6.31 6.96
N TRP A 91 5.85 6.58 6.98
CA TRP A 91 5.21 7.55 6.09
C TRP A 91 5.81 8.96 6.26
N ARG A 92 5.95 9.43 7.50
CA ARG A 92 6.55 10.75 7.79
C ARG A 92 7.96 10.85 7.20
N ASP A 93 8.82 9.87 7.46
CA ASP A 93 10.25 9.96 7.12
C ASP A 93 10.45 9.83 5.61
N VAL A 94 9.63 9.03 4.92
CA VAL A 94 9.65 8.95 3.46
C VAL A 94 9.33 10.31 2.82
N PHE A 95 8.24 10.95 3.22
CA PHE A 95 7.80 12.21 2.60
C PHE A 95 8.52 13.47 3.10
N THR A 96 9.04 13.47 4.32
CA THR A 96 9.71 14.66 4.89
C THR A 96 11.23 14.60 4.91
N GLN A 97 11.83 13.41 4.72
CA GLN A 97 13.28 13.25 4.74
C GLN A 97 13.82 12.61 3.46
N TRP A 98 13.28 11.45 3.07
CA TRP A 98 13.83 10.71 1.92
C TRP A 98 13.58 11.43 0.60
N PHE A 99 12.33 11.80 0.28
CA PHE A 99 12.01 12.51 -0.96
C PHE A 99 12.79 13.83 -1.11
N PRO A 100 12.87 14.72 -0.09
CA PRO A 100 13.68 15.94 -0.16
C PRO A 100 15.19 15.70 -0.35
N SER A 101 15.70 14.53 0.03
CA SER A 101 17.13 14.21 -0.01
C SER A 101 17.56 13.36 -1.20
N ASN A 102 16.63 12.95 -2.07
CA ASN A 102 16.90 12.04 -3.17
C ASN A 102 16.33 12.60 -4.50
N PRO A 103 16.94 12.30 -5.66
CA PRO A 103 16.52 12.83 -6.96
C PRO A 103 15.32 12.05 -7.53
N TYR A 104 14.29 11.82 -6.72
CA TYR A 104 13.07 11.12 -7.10
C TYR A 104 11.85 11.94 -6.70
N GLN A 105 10.78 11.81 -7.48
CA GLN A 105 9.45 12.30 -7.14
C GLN A 105 8.43 11.17 -7.28
N SER A 106 7.31 11.25 -6.58
CA SER A 106 6.20 10.33 -6.81
C SER A 106 5.63 10.54 -8.20
N ARG A 107 5.30 9.44 -8.89
CA ARG A 107 4.56 9.47 -10.16
C ARG A 107 3.14 8.94 -9.96
N PRO A 108 2.21 9.15 -10.91
CA PRO A 108 0.89 8.53 -10.85
C PRO A 108 0.95 6.99 -10.71
N GLY A 109 0.05 6.44 -9.91
CA GLY A 109 -0.10 5.02 -9.61
C GLY A 109 -0.29 4.76 -8.11
N PRO A 110 -0.56 3.51 -7.73
CA PRO A 110 -0.90 3.18 -6.36
C PRO A 110 0.30 3.23 -5.42
N GLU A 111 0.08 3.75 -4.22
CA GLU A 111 0.96 3.54 -3.06
C GLU A 111 0.56 2.22 -2.39
N ILE A 112 1.51 1.28 -2.31
CA ILE A 112 1.23 -0.09 -1.84
C ILE A 112 1.88 -0.29 -0.47
N LEU A 113 1.08 -0.77 0.48
CA LEU A 113 1.51 -1.07 1.84
C LEU A 113 1.25 -2.54 2.16
N ARG A 114 2.32 -3.25 2.50
CA ARG A 114 2.25 -4.56 3.14
C ARG A 114 2.45 -4.40 4.63
N THR A 115 1.66 -5.10 5.44
CA THR A 115 1.80 -5.09 6.90
C THR A 115 1.62 -6.50 7.46
N ARG A 116 2.62 -6.97 8.20
CA ARG A 116 2.57 -8.23 8.96
C ARG A 116 2.60 -7.91 10.44
N LEU A 117 1.50 -8.18 11.13
CA LEU A 117 1.40 -7.97 12.59
C LEU A 117 2.01 -9.15 13.34
N SER A 118 2.62 -8.87 14.49
CA SER A 118 2.98 -9.89 15.47
C SER A 118 1.73 -10.58 16.03
N GLN A 119 1.88 -11.76 16.64
CA GLN A 119 0.76 -12.54 17.18
C GLN A 119 -0.08 -11.76 18.21
N ASP A 120 0.57 -10.89 18.99
CA ASP A 120 -0.07 -10.02 19.98
C ASP A 120 -0.56 -8.68 19.40
N GLY A 121 -0.31 -8.42 18.10
CA GLY A 121 -0.64 -7.18 17.41
C GLY A 121 0.16 -5.96 17.87
N ALA A 122 1.13 -6.11 18.77
CA ALA A 122 1.88 -4.99 19.34
C ALA A 122 2.95 -4.43 18.38
N ARG A 123 3.41 -5.24 17.42
CA ARG A 123 4.43 -4.86 16.45
C ARG A 123 3.98 -5.16 15.03
N ALA A 124 4.56 -4.44 14.09
CA ALA A 124 4.36 -4.68 12.67
C ALA A 124 5.70 -4.67 11.94
N ASP A 125 5.84 -5.59 10.98
CA ASP A 125 6.75 -5.44 9.86
C ASP A 125 5.97 -4.82 8.71
N ALA A 126 6.44 -3.69 8.23
CA ALA A 126 5.80 -2.92 7.17
C ALA A 126 6.75 -2.72 6.00
N GLU A 127 6.18 -2.77 4.81
CA GLU A 127 6.89 -2.50 3.57
C GLU A 127 6.01 -1.58 2.72
N LEU A 128 6.53 -0.39 2.44
CA LEU A 128 5.87 0.67 1.70
C LEU A 128 6.53 0.82 0.35
N TRP A 129 5.73 0.69 -0.71
CA TRP A 129 6.15 0.85 -2.09
C TRP A 129 5.50 2.11 -2.63
N ILE A 130 6.33 3.03 -3.11
CA ILE A 130 5.89 4.28 -3.73
C ILE A 130 6.34 4.29 -5.19
N PRO A 131 5.44 4.51 -6.16
CA PRO A 131 5.82 4.63 -7.55
C PRO A 131 6.60 5.93 -7.72
N VAL A 132 7.80 5.83 -8.29
CA VAL A 132 8.69 6.99 -8.45
C VAL A 132 9.21 7.12 -9.87
N GLU A 133 9.61 8.34 -10.21
CA GLU A 133 10.42 8.66 -11.37
C GLU A 133 11.57 9.57 -10.95
N ARG A 134 12.65 9.57 -11.74
CA ARG A 134 13.78 10.48 -11.48
C ARG A 134 13.39 11.90 -11.80
N THR A 135 13.67 12.82 -10.89
CA THR A 135 13.58 14.25 -11.19
C THR A 135 14.68 14.59 -12.19
N ALA A 136 14.32 15.14 -13.35
CA ALA A 136 15.31 15.65 -14.30
C ALA A 136 16.11 16.77 -13.62
N VAL A 137 17.44 16.67 -13.67
CA VAL A 137 18.38 17.68 -13.16
C VAL A 137 18.51 18.81 -14.17
#